data_AF-A0A9Q3FYQ3-F1
#
_entry.id   AF-A0A9Q3FYQ3-F1
#
_cell.length_a   1.000
_cell.length_b   1.000
_cell.length_c   1.000
_cell.angle_alpha   90.00
_cell.angle_beta   90.00
_cell.angle_gamma   90.00
#
_symmetry.space_group_name_H-M   'P 1'
#
loop_
_entity.id
_entity.type
_entity.pdbx_description
1 polymer ?
#
loop_
_entity_poly.entity_id
_entity_poly.type
_entity_poly.pdbx_seq_one_letter_code
_entity_poly.pdbx_strand_id
1 'polypeptide(L)'
;MFKDDFNIPDKYINSILHSLSTKSEKKWYYKMRQDHGKRFWPWWKEQIISKWGNDSWRFKMENLFEEAIFNIERDRPMSWFLKQKDRLTALHPDMSKTMIHKRILRNCGGDLEHAIRSRYMELFSTEDYNNAIEDITTRTKIGGNWYKPPMDNKTSGKPIPRPNKPHEKAHLKCHKCGSTSH
;
A
#
# COMPACT_ATOMS: atom_id res chain seq x y z
N MET A 1 12.96 15.94 13.06
CA MET A 1 13.27 14.49 12.99
C MET A 1 14.76 14.24 12.96
N PHE A 2 15.51 14.21 11.85
CA PHE A 2 16.95 13.86 11.92
C PHE A 2 17.89 14.80 12.72
N LYS A 3 17.58 16.10 12.83
CA LYS A 3 18.42 17.05 13.57
C LYS A 3 18.23 16.96 15.08
N ASP A 4 17.00 16.70 15.52
CA ASP A 4 16.61 16.72 16.93
C ASP A 4 17.03 15.41 17.63
N ASP A 5 17.00 14.29 16.91
CA ASP A 5 17.32 12.96 17.45
C ASP A 5 18.83 12.71 17.63
N PHE A 6 19.70 13.48 16.93
CA PHE A 6 21.15 13.26 16.89
C PHE A 6 22.01 14.51 17.17
N ASN A 7 21.38 15.66 17.43
CA ASN A 7 22.03 16.97 17.63
C ASN A 7 23.19 17.22 16.64
N ILE A 8 22.97 16.88 15.36
CA ILE A 8 24.05 16.88 14.37
C ILE A 8 24.47 18.32 14.11
N PRO A 9 25.73 18.69 14.41
CA PRO A 9 26.21 20.03 14.13
C PRO A 9 26.13 20.32 12.63
N ASP A 10 25.68 21.53 12.26
CA ASP A 10 25.50 21.91 10.86
C ASP A 10 26.79 21.75 10.01
N LYS A 11 27.97 21.77 10.64
CA LYS A 11 29.26 21.45 9.99
C LYS A 11 29.32 20.05 9.35
N TYR A 12 28.56 19.07 9.84
CA TYR A 12 28.53 17.70 9.31
C TYR A 12 27.43 17.45 8.29
N ILE A 13 26.44 18.35 8.17
CA ILE A 13 25.29 18.16 7.28
C ILE A 13 25.71 17.98 5.83
N ASN A 14 26.72 18.72 5.39
CA ASN A 14 27.24 18.60 4.03
C ASN A 14 27.83 17.19 3.79
N SER A 15 28.53 16.61 4.77
CA SER A 15 29.07 15.26 4.67
C SER A 15 27.97 14.19 4.68
N ILE A 16 26.92 14.41 5.47
CA ILE A 16 25.75 13.51 5.55
C ILE A 16 24.93 13.56 4.26
N LEU A 17 24.64 14.76 3.74
CA LEU A 17 23.92 14.89 2.47
C LEU A 17 24.68 14.21 1.33
N HIS A 18 26.01 14.31 1.33
CA HIS A 18 26.85 13.61 0.38
C HIS A 18 26.77 12.08 0.49
N SER A 19 26.74 11.53 1.72
CA SER A 19 26.67 10.07 1.93
C SER A 19 25.28 9.50 1.66
N LEU A 20 24.23 10.26 1.95
CA LEU A 20 22.84 9.84 1.73
C LEU A 20 22.39 9.95 0.27
N SER A 21 22.90 10.92 -0.47
CA SER A 21 22.46 11.17 -1.85
C SER A 21 23.02 10.12 -2.81
N THR A 22 22.17 9.59 -3.69
CA THR A 22 22.58 8.61 -4.70
C THR A 22 22.34 9.12 -6.13
N LYS A 23 23.11 8.60 -7.10
CA LYS A 23 22.89 8.82 -8.54
C LYS A 23 22.63 10.30 -8.92
N SER A 24 21.41 10.62 -9.33
CA SER A 24 20.98 11.95 -9.77
C SER A 24 20.91 12.97 -8.63
N GLU A 25 20.53 12.55 -7.42
CA GLU A 25 20.50 13.43 -6.24
C GLU A 25 21.91 13.87 -5.89
N LYS A 26 22.87 12.94 -5.97
CA LYS A 26 24.28 13.23 -5.68
C LYS A 26 24.86 14.25 -6.66
N LYS A 27 24.53 14.12 -7.96
CA LYS A 27 24.91 15.10 -8.98
C LYS A 27 24.30 16.49 -8.70
N TRP A 28 23.02 16.54 -8.36
CA TRP A 28 22.36 17.80 -7.99
C TRP A 28 23.00 18.43 -6.75
N TYR A 29 23.25 17.64 -5.72
CA TYR A 29 23.89 18.09 -4.48
C TYR A 29 25.26 18.72 -4.76
N TYR A 30 26.09 18.06 -5.58
CA TYR A 30 27.40 18.59 -5.94
C TYR A 30 27.32 19.92 -6.69
N LYS A 31 26.41 20.02 -7.66
CA LYS A 31 26.19 21.27 -8.39
C LYS A 31 25.78 22.39 -7.43
N MET A 32 24.80 22.14 -6.56
CA MET A 32 24.34 23.12 -5.57
C MET A 32 25.44 23.53 -4.60
N ARG A 33 26.31 22.59 -4.21
CA ARG A 33 27.46 22.87 -3.36
C ARG A 33 28.53 23.70 -4.06
N GLN A 34 28.76 23.48 -5.36
CA GLN A 34 29.68 24.29 -6.16
C GLN A 34 29.16 25.73 -6.31
N ASP A 35 27.87 25.87 -6.63
CA ASP A 35 27.26 27.17 -6.91
C ASP A 35 27.08 28.03 -5.64
N HIS A 36 26.74 27.41 -4.50
CA HIS A 36 26.36 28.14 -3.27
C HIS A 36 27.31 27.92 -2.09
N GLY A 37 28.32 27.06 -2.22
CA GLY A 37 29.28 26.75 -1.16
C GLY A 37 28.70 25.91 -0.02
N LYS A 38 29.31 25.99 1.17
CA LYS A 38 28.83 25.31 2.37
C LYS A 38 27.63 26.05 2.96
N ARG A 39 26.53 25.35 3.21
CA ARG A 39 25.30 25.90 3.78
C ARG A 39 24.81 25.10 4.99
N PHE A 40 24.01 25.76 5.80
CA PHE A 40 23.36 25.26 7.01
C PHE A 40 22.13 24.38 6.69
N TRP A 41 21.64 23.62 7.67
CA TRP A 41 20.50 22.71 7.47
C TRP A 41 19.26 23.39 6.87
N PRO A 42 18.80 24.55 7.39
CA PRO A 42 17.53 25.11 6.98
C PRO A 42 17.52 25.42 5.47
N TRP A 43 18.63 25.95 4.97
CA TRP A 43 18.79 26.23 3.55
C TRP A 43 18.74 24.96 2.70
N TRP A 44 19.46 23.91 3.10
CA TRP A 44 19.42 22.63 2.37
C TRP A 44 18.02 22.02 2.38
N LYS A 45 17.31 22.09 3.50
CA LYS A 45 15.94 21.63 3.63
C LYS A 45 15.02 22.35 2.64
N GLU A 46 15.12 23.68 2.55
CA GLU A 46 14.36 24.47 1.58
C GLU A 46 14.66 24.07 0.13
N GLN A 47 15.93 23.90 -0.23
CA GLN A 47 16.30 23.52 -1.59
C GLN A 47 15.82 22.10 -1.95
N ILE A 48 15.88 21.17 -1.00
CA ILE A 48 15.37 19.80 -1.18
C ILE A 48 13.85 19.84 -1.39
N ILE A 49 13.12 20.58 -0.55
CA ILE A 49 11.67 20.73 -0.69
C ILE A 49 11.31 21.41 -2.01
N SER A 50 12.03 22.46 -2.41
CA SER A 50 11.80 23.13 -3.70
C SER A 50 12.04 22.19 -4.89
N LYS A 51 13.10 21.39 -4.85
CA LYS A 51 13.47 20.50 -5.96
C LYS A 51 12.56 19.27 -6.08
N TRP A 52 12.19 18.66 -4.96
CA TRP A 52 11.50 17.37 -4.93
C TRP A 52 10.15 17.37 -4.23
N GLY A 53 9.88 18.34 -3.37
CA GLY A 53 8.60 18.48 -2.65
C GLY A 53 7.56 19.31 -3.41
N ASN A 54 7.56 19.26 -4.74
CA ASN A 54 6.56 19.95 -5.56
C ASN A 54 5.21 19.20 -5.56
N ASP A 55 4.15 19.86 -6.02
CA ASP A 55 2.79 19.30 -6.00
C ASP A 55 2.66 18.02 -6.82
N SER A 56 3.43 17.88 -7.91
CA SER A 56 3.46 16.64 -8.69
C SER A 56 4.00 15.46 -7.88
N TRP A 57 5.01 15.68 -7.03
CA TRP A 57 5.50 14.64 -6.13
C TRP A 57 4.48 14.31 -5.04
N ARG A 58 3.81 15.32 -4.46
CA ARG A 58 2.76 15.12 -3.45
C ARG A 58 1.62 14.28 -4.02
N PHE A 59 1.09 14.68 -5.16
CA PHE A 59 0.05 13.95 -5.89
C PHE A 59 0.48 12.52 -6.21
N LYS A 60 1.72 12.32 -6.67
CA LYS A 60 2.27 10.98 -6.91
C LYS A 60 2.31 10.13 -5.64
N MET A 61 2.74 10.70 -4.51
CA MET A 61 2.81 9.97 -3.24
C MET A 61 1.44 9.66 -2.66
N GLU A 62 0.47 10.57 -2.82
CA GLU A 62 -0.93 10.34 -2.48
C GLU A 62 -1.50 9.16 -3.28
N ASN A 63 -1.39 9.19 -4.61
CA ASN A 63 -1.86 8.07 -5.45
C ASN A 63 -1.16 6.76 -5.09
N LEU A 64 0.16 6.79 -4.89
CA LEU A 64 0.92 5.60 -4.47
C LEU A 64 0.47 5.05 -3.12
N PHE A 65 -0.02 5.89 -2.22
CA PHE A 65 -0.60 5.46 -0.95
C PHE A 65 -2.02 4.94 -1.15
N GLU A 66 -2.88 5.66 -1.86
CA GLU A 66 -4.29 5.27 -2.11
C GLU A 66 -4.41 3.93 -2.86
N GLU A 67 -3.55 3.68 -3.85
CA GLU A 67 -3.51 2.44 -4.63
C GLU A 67 -2.80 1.29 -3.89
N ALA A 68 -2.06 1.59 -2.83
CA ALA A 68 -1.35 0.57 -2.06
C ALA A 68 -2.33 -0.17 -1.16
N ILE A 69 -3.03 -1.15 -1.72
CA ILE A 69 -3.82 -2.15 -0.99
C ILE A 69 -2.91 -3.29 -0.56
N PHE A 70 -3.00 -3.68 0.71
CA PHE A 70 -2.22 -4.79 1.27
C PHE A 70 -2.69 -6.12 0.70
N ASN A 71 -1.74 -6.97 0.29
CA ASN A 71 -2.01 -8.31 -0.19
C ASN A 71 -1.12 -9.32 0.54
N ILE A 72 -1.73 -10.31 1.19
CA ILE A 72 -1.01 -11.31 2.02
C ILE A 72 -0.03 -12.16 1.23
N GLU A 73 -0.37 -12.50 -0.01
CA GLU A 73 0.45 -13.38 -0.84
C GLU A 73 1.69 -12.65 -1.39
N ARG A 74 1.58 -11.34 -1.58
CA ARG A 74 2.63 -10.51 -2.20
C ARG A 74 3.45 -9.72 -1.19
N ASP A 75 2.81 -9.20 -0.15
CA ASP A 75 3.36 -8.15 0.70
C ASP A 75 3.77 -8.70 2.07
N ARG A 76 4.96 -8.31 2.54
CA ARG A 76 5.38 -8.58 3.92
C ARG A 76 4.79 -7.50 4.85
N PRO A 77 4.03 -7.87 5.90
CA PRO A 77 3.31 -6.94 6.77
C PRO A 77 4.15 -5.75 7.23
N MET A 78 5.27 -6.01 7.91
CA MET A 78 6.13 -4.99 8.48
C MET A 78 6.70 -4.04 7.42
N SER A 79 7.26 -4.60 6.33
CA SER A 79 7.87 -3.79 5.27
C SER A 79 6.84 -2.93 4.55
N TRP A 80 5.66 -3.47 4.29
CA TRP A 80 4.56 -2.75 3.65
C TRP A 80 4.05 -1.62 4.55
N PHE A 81 3.80 -1.91 5.83
CA PHE A 81 3.28 -0.93 6.78
C PHE A 81 4.25 0.24 6.98
N LEU A 82 5.55 -0.06 7.17
CA LEU A 82 6.57 0.99 7.32
C LEU A 82 6.66 1.87 6.08
N LYS A 83 6.57 1.29 4.87
CA LYS A 83 6.54 2.05 3.62
C LYS A 83 5.33 2.99 3.54
N GLN A 84 4.15 2.56 3.99
CA GLN A 84 2.97 3.42 4.02
C GLN A 84 3.07 4.51 5.10
N LYS A 85 3.64 4.16 6.26
CA LYS A 85 3.94 5.13 7.33
C LYS A 85 4.84 6.24 6.82
N ASP A 86 5.94 5.90 6.15
CA ASP A 86 6.90 6.87 5.63
C ASP A 86 6.27 7.80 4.58
N ARG A 87 5.42 7.27 3.69
CA ARG A 87 4.65 8.09 2.73
C ARG A 87 3.75 9.10 3.44
N LEU A 88 2.95 8.65 4.42
CA LEU A 88 2.03 9.50 5.16
C LEU A 88 2.76 10.54 6.01
N THR A 89 3.86 10.19 6.68
CA THR A 89 4.68 11.14 7.42
C THR A 89 5.32 12.18 6.50
N ALA A 90 5.68 11.80 5.28
CA ALA A 90 6.24 12.74 4.31
C ALA A 90 5.18 13.69 3.71
N LEU A 91 3.94 13.21 3.52
CA LEU A 91 2.80 14.01 3.03
C LEU A 91 2.20 14.90 4.13
N HIS A 92 2.12 14.38 5.36
CA HIS A 92 1.43 14.99 6.49
C HIS A 92 2.31 14.90 7.75
N PRO A 93 3.36 15.73 7.87
CA PRO A 93 4.31 15.67 8.98
C PRO A 93 3.66 15.94 10.35
N ASP A 94 2.56 16.69 10.38
CA ASP A 94 1.85 17.06 11.61
C ASP A 94 0.73 16.07 11.97
N MET A 95 0.57 14.98 11.21
CA MET A 95 -0.46 13.98 11.48
C MET A 95 -0.09 13.12 12.70
N SER A 96 -1.05 12.92 13.60
CA SER A 96 -0.85 12.07 14.76
C SER A 96 -0.55 10.62 14.36
N LYS A 97 0.30 9.95 15.14
CA LYS A 97 0.67 8.53 14.94
C LYS A 97 -0.58 7.63 14.82
N THR A 98 -1.56 7.83 15.70
CA THR A 98 -2.82 7.10 15.69
C THR A 98 -3.61 7.31 14.40
N MET A 99 -3.62 8.54 13.85
CA MET A 99 -4.30 8.81 12.58
C MET A 99 -3.55 8.19 11.39
N ILE A 100 -2.22 8.23 11.40
CA ILE A 100 -1.39 7.54 10.39
C ILE A 100 -1.74 6.05 10.37
N HIS A 101 -1.75 5.40 11.53
CA HIS A 101 -2.08 3.97 11.62
C HIS A 101 -3.51 3.66 11.15
N LYS A 102 -4.51 4.46 11.56
CA LYS A 102 -5.90 4.31 11.11
C LYS A 102 -6.02 4.41 9.58
N ARG A 103 -5.28 5.34 8.95
CA ARG A 103 -5.24 5.46 7.48
C ARG A 103 -4.60 4.25 6.81
N ILE A 104 -3.49 3.74 7.34
CA ILE A 104 -2.83 2.54 6.81
C ILE A 104 -3.76 1.32 6.90
N LEU A 105 -4.47 1.15 8.02
CA LEU A 105 -5.39 0.02 8.19
C LEU A 105 -6.55 0.01 7.19
N ARG A 106 -7.03 1.18 6.75
CA ARG A 106 -8.05 1.27 5.70
C ARG A 106 -7.61 0.57 4.41
N ASN A 107 -6.30 0.56 4.15
CA ASN A 107 -5.71 -0.10 2.98
C ASN A 107 -5.43 -1.59 3.21
N CYS A 108 -5.66 -2.13 4.41
CA CYS A 108 -5.63 -3.57 4.65
C CYS A 108 -6.87 -4.28 4.11
N GLY A 109 -7.99 -3.57 3.95
CA GLY A 109 -9.24 -4.09 3.39
C GLY A 109 -10.10 -4.87 4.40
N GLY A 110 -11.42 -4.81 4.17
CA GLY A 110 -12.53 -5.19 5.07
C GLY A 110 -12.21 -6.14 6.24
N ASP A 111 -12.22 -7.47 6.05
CA ASP A 111 -12.13 -8.40 7.18
C ASP A 111 -10.80 -8.30 7.94
N LEU A 112 -9.70 -7.96 7.25
CA LEU A 112 -8.41 -7.77 7.89
C LEU A 112 -8.40 -6.48 8.71
N GLU A 113 -8.91 -5.38 8.15
CA GLU A 113 -9.09 -4.12 8.88
C GLU A 113 -9.96 -4.32 10.14
N HIS A 114 -11.08 -5.04 10.00
CA HIS A 114 -11.98 -5.33 11.12
C HIS A 114 -11.32 -6.22 12.18
N ALA A 115 -10.66 -7.30 11.75
CA ALA A 115 -9.97 -8.21 12.65
C ALA A 115 -8.87 -7.49 13.46
N ILE A 116 -8.10 -6.60 12.83
CA ILE A 116 -7.08 -5.81 13.53
C ILE A 116 -7.74 -4.81 14.50
N ARG A 117 -8.79 -4.10 14.06
CA ARG A 117 -9.52 -3.15 14.92
C ARG A 117 -10.16 -3.81 16.13
N SER A 118 -10.65 -5.05 15.99
CA SER A 118 -11.24 -5.79 17.11
C SER A 118 -10.25 -6.11 18.24
N ARG A 119 -8.95 -6.11 17.92
CA ARG A 119 -7.83 -6.34 18.86
C ARG A 119 -7.14 -5.05 19.30
N TYR A 120 -7.53 -3.92 18.73
CA TYR A 120 -6.82 -2.64 18.86
C TYR A 120 -7.12 -1.92 20.18
N MET A 121 -6.10 -1.23 20.72
CA MET A 121 -6.22 -0.25 21.80
C MET A 121 -5.63 1.09 21.36
N GLU A 122 -6.17 2.23 21.82
CA GLU A 122 -5.75 3.58 21.39
C GLU A 122 -4.25 3.89 21.54
N LEU A 123 -3.54 3.09 22.32
CA LEU A 123 -2.12 3.24 22.66
C LEU A 123 -1.17 2.36 21.83
N PHE A 124 -1.65 1.65 20.81
CA PHE A 124 -0.79 0.74 20.03
C PHE A 124 0.38 1.46 19.38
N SER A 125 1.56 0.89 19.57
CA SER A 125 2.77 1.26 18.85
C SER A 125 2.73 0.74 17.40
N THR A 126 3.63 1.23 16.55
CA THR A 126 3.78 0.71 15.18
C THR A 126 4.13 -0.78 15.18
N GLU A 127 4.86 -1.24 16.20
CA GLU A 127 5.24 -2.64 16.35
C GLU A 127 4.04 -3.50 16.72
N ASP A 128 3.18 -3.03 17.63
CA ASP A 128 1.94 -3.73 17.98
C ASP A 128 1.03 -3.93 16.76
N TYR A 129 0.94 -2.91 15.89
CA TYR A 129 0.22 -3.02 14.64
C TYR A 129 0.82 -4.05 13.69
N ASN A 130 2.14 -4.05 13.52
CA ASN A 130 2.81 -5.03 12.66
C ASN A 130 2.62 -6.45 13.18
N ASN A 131 2.80 -6.66 14.49
CA ASN A 131 2.61 -7.94 15.15
C ASN A 131 1.17 -8.44 15.01
N ALA A 132 0.18 -7.55 15.13
CA ALA A 132 -1.22 -7.91 14.95
C ALA A 132 -1.54 -8.32 13.49
N ILE A 133 -1.02 -7.58 12.50
CA ILE A 133 -1.19 -7.93 11.08
C ILE A 133 -0.53 -9.29 10.81
N GLU A 134 0.70 -9.49 11.28
CA GLU A 134 1.44 -10.73 11.08
C GLU A 134 0.75 -11.93 11.75
N ASP A 135 0.27 -11.78 12.99
CA ASP A 135 -0.48 -12.82 13.71
C ASP A 135 -1.76 -13.22 12.99
N ILE A 136 -2.55 -12.24 12.53
CA ILE A 136 -3.82 -12.51 11.85
C ILE A 136 -3.55 -13.18 10.50
N THR A 137 -2.66 -12.61 9.70
CA THR A 137 -2.38 -13.11 8.35
C THR A 137 -1.79 -14.52 8.36
N THR A 138 -0.94 -14.84 9.35
CA THR A 138 -0.37 -16.20 9.52
C THR A 138 -1.37 -17.23 10.04
N ARG A 139 -2.27 -16.84 10.96
CA ARG A 139 -3.20 -17.79 11.62
C ARG A 139 -4.49 -18.03 10.87
N THR A 140 -5.02 -17.03 10.17
CA THR A 140 -6.41 -17.10 9.66
C THR A 140 -6.52 -17.03 8.14
N LYS A 141 -5.43 -16.73 7.40
CA LYS A 141 -5.44 -16.41 5.96
C LYS A 141 -6.43 -15.29 5.56
N ILE A 142 -6.99 -14.57 6.54
CA ILE A 142 -7.94 -13.47 6.32
C ILE A 142 -7.20 -12.32 5.64
N GLY A 143 -7.63 -11.94 4.43
CA GLY A 143 -7.01 -10.92 3.58
C GLY A 143 -6.42 -11.44 2.26
N GLY A 144 -6.37 -12.77 2.05
CA GLY A 144 -5.81 -13.37 0.82
C GLY A 144 -6.67 -13.19 -0.43
N ASN A 145 -7.99 -13.08 -0.29
CA ASN A 145 -8.94 -13.01 -1.41
C ASN A 145 -9.49 -11.60 -1.73
N TRP A 146 -8.95 -10.56 -1.11
CA TRP A 146 -9.60 -9.24 -1.08
C TRP A 146 -9.33 -8.36 -2.29
N TYR A 147 -8.29 -8.66 -3.07
CA TYR A 147 -8.00 -7.93 -4.31
C TYR A 147 -8.07 -8.85 -5.53
N LYS A 148 -9.23 -8.89 -6.17
CA LYS A 148 -9.31 -9.23 -7.60
C LYS A 148 -9.30 -7.88 -8.34
N PRO A 149 -8.24 -7.53 -9.09
CA PRO A 149 -8.35 -6.41 -10.03
C PRO A 149 -9.55 -6.70 -10.96
N PRO A 150 -10.23 -5.68 -11.51
CA PRO A 150 -11.18 -5.92 -12.57
C PRO A 150 -10.50 -6.83 -13.59
N MET A 151 -11.06 -8.01 -13.85
CA MET A 151 -10.58 -8.80 -14.97
C MET A 151 -10.77 -7.90 -16.19
N ASP A 152 -9.67 -7.41 -16.75
CA ASP A 152 -9.67 -6.98 -18.14
C ASP A 152 -10.26 -8.16 -18.90
N ASN A 153 -11.49 -7.99 -19.39
CA ASN A 153 -12.09 -8.89 -20.37
C ASN A 153 -11.26 -8.72 -21.66
N LYS A 154 -10.03 -9.25 -21.65
CA LYS A 154 -9.34 -9.65 -22.86
C LYS A 154 -10.19 -10.78 -23.42
N THR A 155 -10.97 -10.41 -24.42
CA THR A 155 -11.65 -11.30 -25.36
C THR A 155 -10.70 -12.41 -25.78
N SER A 156 -10.72 -13.51 -25.04
CA SER A 156 -10.26 -14.81 -25.47
C SER A 156 -11.54 -15.57 -25.79
N GLY A 157 -11.71 -15.87 -27.08
CA GLY A 157 -12.98 -16.28 -27.67
C GLY A 157 -13.70 -17.35 -26.86
N LYS A 158 -14.92 -17.03 -26.43
CA LYS A 158 -15.92 -18.06 -26.11
C LYS A 158 -16.14 -18.87 -27.39
N PRO A 159 -16.10 -20.22 -27.35
CA PRO A 159 -16.65 -21.01 -28.43
C PRO A 159 -18.12 -20.63 -28.60
N ILE A 160 -18.51 -20.34 -29.84
CA ILE A 160 -19.88 -20.06 -30.27
C ILE A 160 -20.83 -21.10 -29.65
N PRO A 161 -21.91 -20.71 -28.95
CA PRO A 161 -22.94 -21.66 -28.54
C PRO A 161 -23.58 -22.25 -29.81
N ARG A 162 -23.53 -23.58 -29.95
CA ARG A 162 -24.26 -24.27 -31.03
C ARG A 162 -25.75 -23.97 -30.90
N PRO A 163 -26.49 -23.84 -32.02
CA PRO A 163 -27.93 -23.61 -31.97
C PRO A 163 -28.63 -24.76 -31.24
N ASN A 164 -29.57 -24.39 -30.37
CA ASN A 164 -30.37 -25.31 -29.56
C ASN A 164 -31.05 -26.37 -30.44
N LYS A 165 -30.76 -27.65 -30.17
CA LYS A 165 -31.62 -28.75 -30.62
C LYS A 165 -32.94 -28.68 -29.84
N PRO A 166 -34.09 -28.97 -30.45
CA PRO A 166 -35.36 -29.00 -29.73
C PRO A 166 -35.28 -30.01 -28.58
N HIS A 167 -35.74 -29.58 -27.41
CA HIS A 167 -35.80 -30.40 -26.21
C HIS A 167 -36.82 -31.53 -26.43
N GLU A 168 -36.33 -32.74 -26.65
CA GLU A 168 -37.16 -33.95 -26.67
C GLU A 168 -37.76 -34.10 -25.26
N LYS A 169 -39.09 -34.14 -25.16
CA LYS A 169 -39.79 -34.29 -23.88
C LYS A 169 -39.44 -35.65 -23.31
N ALA A 170 -38.75 -35.68 -22.17
CA ALA A 170 -38.55 -36.90 -21.41
C ALA A 170 -39.91 -37.49 -21.01
N HIS A 171 -40.22 -38.68 -21.50
CA HIS A 171 -41.39 -39.46 -21.09
C HIS A 171 -41.23 -39.87 -19.62
N LEU A 172 -41.86 -39.14 -18.69
CA LEU A 172 -41.94 -39.56 -17.29
C LEU A 172 -42.80 -40.83 -17.19
N LYS A 173 -42.20 -41.93 -16.72
CA LYS A 173 -42.88 -43.18 -16.36
C LYS A 173 -43.37 -43.11 -14.92
N CYS A 174 -44.61 -43.55 -14.67
CA CYS A 174 -45.16 -43.64 -13.31
C CYS A 174 -44.40 -44.69 -12.48
N HIS A 175 -43.89 -44.31 -11.30
CA HIS A 175 -43.02 -45.14 -10.47
C HIS A 175 -43.72 -46.33 -9.76
N LYS A 176 -45.03 -46.50 -9.94
CA LYS A 176 -45.82 -47.64 -9.40
C LYS A 176 -46.28 -48.66 -10.45
N CYS A 177 -46.40 -48.29 -11.74
CA CYS A 177 -46.88 -49.21 -12.79
C CYS A 177 -46.09 -49.15 -14.11
N GLY A 178 -45.14 -48.23 -14.27
CA GLY A 178 -44.18 -48.24 -15.36
C GLY A 178 -44.67 -47.81 -16.75
N SER A 179 -45.94 -47.41 -16.92
CA SER A 179 -46.48 -46.91 -18.19
C SER A 179 -46.37 -45.37 -18.35
N THR A 180 -46.45 -44.89 -19.59
CA THR A 180 -46.18 -43.48 -20.01
C THR A 180 -47.36 -42.70 -20.57
N SER A 181 -48.61 -43.12 -20.37
CA SER A 181 -49.76 -42.31 -20.81
C SER A 181 -50.99 -42.52 -19.94
N HIS A 182 -51.47 -41.42 -19.37
CA HIS A 182 -52.88 -41.12 -19.12
C HIS A 182 -53.11 -39.66 -19.51
#